data_AF-W1YT97-F1
#
_entry.id   AF-W1YT97-F1
#
_cell.length_a   1.000
_cell.length_b   1.000
_cell.length_c   1.000
_cell.angle_alpha   90.00
_cell.angle_beta   90.00
_cell.angle_gamma   90.00
#
_symmetry.space_group_name_H-M   'P 1'
#
loop_
_entity.id
_entity.type
_entity.pdbx_description
1 polymer ?
#
loop_
_entity_poly.entity_id
_entity_poly.type
_entity_poly.pdbx_seq_one_letter_code
_entity_poly.pdbx_strand_id
1 'polypeptide(L)' 'MNPILCCRDIQVRQEVHKLGVLILLWRRQLGMTQYQLADKSGLAQSYISDLESGAIDPRWSTIYRVVSG' A
#
# COMPACT_ATOMS: atom_id res chain seq x y z
N MET A 1 18.04 20.86 -3.95
CA MET A 1 18.39 20.46 -5.34
C MET A 1 18.05 18.98 -5.45
N ASN A 2 17.09 18.65 -6.31
CA ASN A 2 16.48 17.32 -6.44
C ASN A 2 17.49 16.32 -7.02
N PRO A 3 17.76 15.17 -6.37
CA PRO A 3 18.68 14.20 -6.91
C PRO A 3 18.06 13.48 -8.11
N ILE A 4 18.95 13.18 -9.04
CA ILE A 4 18.77 12.49 -10.32
C ILE A 4 17.76 11.34 -10.20
N LEU A 5 16.63 11.44 -10.89
CA LEU A 5 15.73 10.32 -11.19
C LEU A 5 16.53 9.27 -11.99
N CYS A 6 17.02 8.22 -11.32
CA CYS A 6 17.62 7.09 -12.00
C CYS A 6 16.50 6.15 -12.48
N CYS A 7 16.69 5.44 -13.60
CA CYS A 7 15.72 4.44 -14.10
C CYS A 7 15.26 3.44 -13.02
N ARG A 8 16.14 3.13 -12.05
CA ARG A 8 15.80 2.25 -10.91
C ARG A 8 14.70 2.82 -10.01
N ASP A 9 14.69 4.13 -9.79
CA ASP A 9 13.67 4.78 -8.94
C ASP A 9 12.29 4.77 -9.61
N ILE A 10 12.26 4.87 -10.94
CA ILE A 10 11.03 4.75 -11.74
C ILE A 10 10.47 3.33 -11.62
N GLN A 11 11.33 2.32 -11.75
CA GLN A 11 10.90 0.92 -11.65
C GLN A 11 10.39 0.57 -10.25
N VAL A 12 11.09 0.99 -9.19
CA VAL A 12 10.63 0.77 -7.81
C VAL A 12 9.26 1.40 -7.58
N ARG A 13 9.03 2.62 -8.05
CA ARG A 13 7.72 3.30 -7.90
C ARG A 13 6.59 2.55 -8.64
N GLN A 14 6.88 1.96 -9.80
CA GLN A 14 5.91 1.14 -10.53
C GLN A 14 5.55 -0.13 -9.75
N GLU A 15 6.53 -0.81 -9.15
CA GLU A 15 6.29 -2.01 -8.34
C GLU A 15 5.49 -1.70 -7.07
N VAL A 16 5.80 -0.58 -6.38
CA VAL A 16 5.02 -0.10 -5.22
C VAL A 16 3.57 0.16 -5.62
N HIS A 17 3.34 0.81 -6.76
CA HIS A 17 1.98 1.05 -7.26
C HIS A 17 1.23 -0.25 -7.57
N LYS A 18 1.89 -1.23 -8.22
CA LYS A 18 1.30 -2.55 -8.48
C LYS A 18 0.91 -3.27 -7.18
N LEU A 19 1.78 -3.22 -6.17
CA LEU A 19 1.48 -3.78 -4.85
C LEU A 19 0.24 -3.12 -4.22
N GLY A 20 0.14 -1.80 -4.28
CA GLY A 20 -1.02 -1.05 -3.82
C GLY A 20 -2.32 -1.51 -4.48
N VAL A 21 -2.31 -1.67 -5.81
CA VAL A 21 -3.48 -2.16 -6.58
C VAL A 21 -3.83 -3.61 -6.21
N LEU A 22 -2.84 -4.47 -5.96
CA LEU A 22 -3.10 -5.86 -5.53
C LEU A 22 -3.80 -5.90 -4.16
N ILE A 23 -3.35 -5.08 -3.21
CA ILE A 23 -3.98 -4.97 -1.88
C ILE A 23 -5.42 -4.43 -2.00
N LEU A 24 -5.64 -3.43 -2.85
CA LEU A 24 -6.97 -2.90 -3.15
C LEU A 24 -7.92 -4.00 -3.65
N LEU A 25 -7.47 -4.79 -4.63
CA LEU A 25 -8.29 -5.86 -5.22
C LEU A 25 -8.58 -6.95 -4.20
N TRP A 26 -7.56 -7.40 -3.46
CA TRP A 26 -7.72 -8.39 -2.39
C TRP A 26 -8.71 -7.91 -1.32
N ARG A 27 -8.58 -6.67 -0.83
CA ARG A 27 -9.53 -6.10 0.15
C ARG A 27 -10.96 -6.10 -0.40
N ARG A 28 -11.16 -5.70 -1.66
CA ARG A 28 -12.47 -5.69 -2.30
C ARG A 28 -13.05 -7.09 -2.49
N GLN A 29 -12.22 -8.09 -2.78
CA GLN A 29 -12.65 -9.49 -2.85
C GLN A 29 -13.15 -10.01 -1.49
N LEU A 30 -12.60 -9.49 -0.39
CA LEU A 30 -13.10 -9.75 0.97
C LEU A 30 -14.36 -8.94 1.35
N GLY A 31 -14.85 -8.08 0.47
CA GLY A 31 -16.02 -7.22 0.74
C GLY A 31 -15.76 -6.14 1.80
N MET A 32 -14.50 -5.84 2.11
CA MET A 32 -14.13 -4.90 3.17
C MET A 32 -14.01 -3.46 2.67
N THR A 33 -14.38 -2.49 3.51
CA THR A 33 -14.05 -1.08 3.32
C THR A 33 -12.60 -0.79 3.75
N GLN A 34 -12.02 0.33 3.31
CA GLN A 34 -10.68 0.74 3.77
C GLN A 34 -10.64 0.91 5.29
N TYR A 35 -11.72 1.42 5.89
CA TYR A 35 -11.83 1.57 7.34
C TYR A 35 -11.78 0.21 8.05
N GLN A 36 -12.51 -0.79 7.55
CA GLN A 36 -12.51 -2.14 8.15
C GLN A 36 -11.12 -2.81 8.07
N LEU A 37 -10.41 -2.64 6.95
CA LEU A 37 -9.04 -3.15 6.85
C LEU A 37 -8.09 -2.40 7.79
N ALA A 38 -8.26 -1.09 7.89
CA ALA A 38 -7.46 -0.25 8.79
C ALA A 38 -7.66 -0.65 10.26
N ASP A 39 -8.91 -0.86 10.67
CA ASP A 39 -9.28 -1.31 12.02
C ASP A 39 -8.64 -2.67 12.36
N LYS A 40 -8.77 -3.67 11.47
CA LYS A 40 -8.14 -4.98 11.64
C LYS A 40 -6.62 -4.93 11.72
N SER A 41 -6.00 -4.15 10.85
CA SER A 41 -4.53 -4.03 10.79
C SER A 41 -3.96 -3.09 11.86
N GLY A 42 -4.80 -2.35 12.60
CA GLY A 42 -4.41 -1.31 13.56
C GLY A 42 -3.71 -0.10 12.90
N LEU A 43 -4.11 0.22 11.67
CA LEU A 43 -3.57 1.34 10.88
C LEU A 43 -4.62 2.43 10.72
N ALA A 44 -4.20 3.61 10.26
CA ALA A 44 -5.13 4.66 9.87
C ALA A 44 -5.78 4.33 8.52
N GLN A 45 -7.05 4.70 8.32
CA GLN A 45 -7.72 4.55 7.02
C GLN A 45 -6.98 5.31 5.91
N SER A 46 -6.48 6.51 6.19
CA SER A 46 -5.68 7.28 5.23
C SER A 46 -4.44 6.52 4.78
N TYR A 47 -3.79 5.78 5.70
CA TYR A 47 -2.65 4.94 5.36
C TYR A 47 -3.02 3.82 4.39
N ILE A 48 -4.19 3.18 4.58
CA ILE A 48 -4.69 2.18 3.62
C ILE A 48 -4.96 2.82 2.26
N SER A 49 -5.53 4.03 2.23
CA SER A 49 -5.76 4.76 0.97
C SER A 49 -4.45 5.11 0.24
N ASP A 50 -3.44 5.59 0.97
CA ASP A 50 -2.13 5.92 0.42
C ASP A 50 -1.38 4.67 -0.07
N LEU A 51 -1.51 3.57 0.67
CA LEU A 51 -0.98 2.26 0.29
C LEU A 51 -1.60 1.78 -1.02
N GLU A 52 -2.92 1.80 -1.12
CA GLU A 52 -3.66 1.31 -2.30
C GLU A 52 -3.41 2.12 -3.57
N SER A 53 -3.09 3.41 -3.42
CA SER A 53 -2.71 4.29 -4.53
C SER A 53 -1.22 4.20 -4.89
N GLY A 54 -0.40 3.53 -4.07
CA GLY A 54 1.06 3.52 -4.22
C GLY A 54 1.73 4.86 -3.89
N ALA A 55 1.04 5.73 -3.14
CA ALA A 55 1.56 7.03 -2.72
C ALA A 55 2.66 6.89 -1.65
N ILE A 56 2.70 5.76 -0.95
CA ILE A 56 3.71 5.42 0.05
C ILE A 56 4.41 4.10 -0.31
N ASP A 57 5.68 3.99 0.08
CA ASP A 57 6.43 2.74 0.09
C ASP A 57 6.35 2.13 1.51
N PRO A 58 5.49 1.12 1.72
CA PRO A 58 5.28 0.53 3.04
C PRO A 58 6.45 -0.38 3.44
N ARG A 59 6.80 -0.36 4.73
CA ARG A 59 7.71 -1.38 5.27
C ARG A 59 7.07 -2.76 5.23
N TRP A 60 7.92 -3.78 5.13
CA TRP A 60 7.45 -5.18 5.11
C TRP A 60 6.63 -5.57 6.32
N SER A 61 6.99 -5.07 7.51
CA SER A 61 6.20 -5.24 8.74
C SER A 61 4.78 -4.70 8.63
N THR A 62 4.60 -3.61 7.86
CA THR A 62 3.29 -2.99 7.66
C THR A 62 2.45 -3.80 6.68
N ILE A 63 3.05 -4.30 5.60
CA ILE A 63 2.39 -5.24 4.69
C ILE A 63 1.91 -6.47 5.47
N TYR A 64 2.77 -7.04 6.32
CA TYR A 64 2.42 -8.17 7.16
C TYR A 64 1.18 -7.90 8.03
N ARG A 65 1.10 -6.73 8.68
CA ARG A 65 -0.08 -6.33 9.46
C ARG A 65 -1.35 -6.21 8.62
N VAL A 66 -1.24 -5.77 7.36
CA VAL A 66 -2.37 -5.64 6.44
C VAL A 66 -2.91 -7.00 6.00
N VAL A 67 -2.03 -7.98 5.77
CA VAL A 67 -2.44 -9.31 5.27
C VAL A 67 -2.71 -10.34 6.36
N SER A 68 -2.15 -10.16 7.56
CA SER A 68 -2.26 -11.10 8.69
C SER A 68 -3.13 -10.59 9.86
N GLY A 69 -3.54 -9.32 9.82
CA GLY A 69 -4.43 -8.70 10.81
C GLY A 69 -5.89 -9.11 10.67
#